data_AF-A0A951I1V6-F1
#
_entry.id   AF-A0A951I1V6-F1
#
_cell.length_a   1.000
_cell.length_b   1.000
_cell.length_c   1.000
_cell.angle_alpha   90.00
_cell.angle_beta   90.00
_cell.angle_gamma   90.00
#
_symmetry.space_group_name_H-M   'P 1'
#
loop_
_entity.id
_entity.type
_entity.pdbx_description
1 polymer ?
#
loop_
_entity_poly.entity_id
_entity_poly.type
_entity_poly.pdbx_seq_one_letter_code
_entity_poly.pdbx_strand_id
1 'polypeptide(L)'
;MPDRNQQRGRRRFLPFNYRGLIFDLALFAFNVFLVRLLTRHVGSLLSRTFLSDDMRAGRTLLAVISTALALQLVGAWLKRRPLQARLHARGEGVPMAFGILLVLHFALTLVTSAGIVALLLSEASGGTMVLVFFLSLIPTAFVWRAITPYKKPPEPDWRNSREVEIVADLCLFAYMLVNLAVWNTLTAGANTPAAGLGDLFSRALGFVLMSPVLLLFYLPPRLLFLVEDYKYRATWLSMTLAVAPVAYRIIYGVPPSTGW
;
A
#
# COMPACT_ATOMS: atom_id res chain seq x y z
N MET A 1 8.95 -19.89 38.38
CA MET A 1 8.59 -19.04 37.22
C MET A 1 9.76 -19.03 36.26
N PRO A 2 9.69 -19.72 35.12
CA PRO A 2 10.81 -19.75 34.17
C PRO A 2 11.06 -18.36 33.58
N ASP A 3 12.35 -18.05 33.48
CA ASP A 3 12.93 -16.75 33.22
C ASP A 3 12.52 -16.21 31.82
N ARG A 4 11.66 -15.18 31.77
CA ARG A 4 11.18 -14.54 30.54
C ARG A 4 12.30 -13.97 29.66
N ASN A 5 13.52 -13.88 30.18
CA ASN A 5 14.67 -13.31 29.48
C ASN A 5 15.36 -14.27 28.51
N GLN A 6 15.24 -15.60 28.65
CA GLN A 6 15.95 -16.56 27.78
C GLN A 6 15.25 -16.84 26.42
N GLN A 7 13.99 -16.47 26.23
CA GLN A 7 13.31 -16.65 24.93
C GLN A 7 13.51 -15.49 23.94
N ARG A 8 14.30 -14.46 24.29
CA ARG A 8 14.51 -13.26 23.45
C ARG A 8 15.36 -13.48 22.19
N GLY A 9 16.01 -14.63 22.02
CA GLY A 9 17.07 -14.79 21.02
C GLY A 9 16.66 -15.20 19.60
N ARG A 10 15.56 -15.94 19.41
CA ARG A 10 15.22 -16.50 18.08
C ARG A 10 13.88 -15.97 17.59
N ARG A 11 13.94 -14.94 16.73
CA ARG A 11 12.79 -14.53 15.91
C ARG A 11 12.31 -15.74 15.11
N ARG A 12 11.05 -16.11 15.27
CA ARG A 12 10.43 -17.18 14.49
C ARG A 12 10.48 -16.80 13.00
N PHE A 13 10.72 -17.79 12.15
CA PHE A 13 10.81 -17.56 10.71
C PHE A 13 9.44 -17.28 10.10
N LEU A 14 8.46 -18.14 10.39
CA LEU A 14 7.10 -18.06 9.83
C LEU A 14 6.09 -17.46 10.82
N PRO A 15 5.15 -16.63 10.33
CA PRO A 15 4.04 -16.14 11.13
C PRO A 15 3.01 -17.25 11.40
N PHE A 16 2.29 -17.13 12.52
CA PHE A 16 1.12 -17.97 12.78
C PHE A 16 -0.03 -17.71 11.80
N ASN A 17 -0.08 -16.50 11.23
CA ASN A 17 -1.08 -16.09 10.26
C ASN A 17 -0.37 -15.77 8.95
N TYR A 18 -0.55 -16.61 7.94
CA TYR A 18 0.12 -16.50 6.65
C TYR A 18 -0.53 -15.49 5.70
N ARG A 19 -1.63 -14.85 6.08
CA ARG A 19 -2.38 -13.94 5.19
C ARG A 19 -1.51 -12.83 4.61
N GLY A 20 -0.76 -12.12 5.44
CA GLY A 20 0.16 -11.09 4.95
C GLY A 20 1.18 -11.62 3.94
N LEU A 21 1.71 -12.83 4.17
CA LEU A 21 2.66 -13.46 3.26
C LEU A 21 2.00 -13.89 1.94
N ILE A 22 0.78 -14.43 1.99
CA ILE A 22 -0.03 -14.76 0.80
C ILE A 22 -0.30 -13.48 -0.01
N PHE A 23 -0.60 -12.37 0.67
CA PHE A 23 -0.80 -11.06 0.06
C PHE A 23 0.45 -10.57 -0.69
N ASP A 24 1.62 -10.69 -0.05
CA ASP A 24 2.88 -10.26 -0.66
C ASP A 24 3.25 -11.14 -1.86
N LEU A 25 3.05 -12.46 -1.76
CA LEU A 25 3.24 -13.39 -2.88
C LEU A 25 2.26 -13.15 -4.02
N ALA A 26 0.99 -12.86 -3.70
CA ALA A 26 -0.01 -12.47 -4.68
C ALA A 26 0.42 -11.16 -5.35
N LEU A 27 0.85 -10.15 -4.59
CA LEU A 27 1.33 -8.88 -5.16
C LEU A 27 2.56 -9.10 -6.06
N PHE A 28 3.49 -9.98 -5.67
CA PHE A 28 4.62 -10.35 -6.51
C PHE A 28 4.15 -10.98 -7.82
N ALA A 29 3.26 -11.97 -7.77
CA ALA A 29 2.70 -12.60 -8.97
C ALA A 29 1.94 -11.59 -9.84
N PHE A 30 1.13 -10.71 -9.24
CA PHE A 30 0.46 -9.62 -9.94
C PHE A 30 1.49 -8.66 -10.57
N ASN A 31 2.57 -8.30 -9.89
CA ASN A 31 3.65 -7.48 -10.43
C ASN A 31 4.32 -8.09 -11.65
N VAL A 32 4.54 -9.41 -11.63
CA VAL A 32 5.19 -10.13 -12.72
C VAL A 32 4.25 -10.30 -13.92
N PHE A 33 2.99 -10.67 -13.69
CA PHE A 33 2.09 -11.10 -14.77
C PHE A 33 1.03 -10.06 -15.16
N LEU A 34 0.38 -9.41 -14.18
CA LEU A 34 -0.83 -8.61 -14.41
C LEU A 34 -0.60 -7.10 -14.40
N VAL A 35 0.47 -6.65 -13.75
CA VAL A 35 0.82 -5.23 -13.63
C VAL A 35 1.03 -4.61 -14.99
N ARG A 36 1.52 -5.35 -15.99
CA ARG A 36 1.61 -4.85 -17.35
C ARG A 36 0.25 -4.37 -17.88
N LEU A 37 -0.78 -5.18 -17.74
CA LEU A 37 -2.12 -4.86 -18.21
C LEU A 37 -2.70 -3.69 -17.42
N LEU A 38 -2.58 -3.73 -16.10
CA LEU A 38 -3.15 -2.72 -15.22
C LEU A 38 -2.43 -1.37 -15.36
N THR A 39 -1.09 -1.36 -15.40
CA THR A 39 -0.28 -0.16 -15.66
C THR A 39 -0.51 0.39 -17.05
N ARG A 40 -0.66 -0.44 -18.09
CA ARG A 40 -1.01 0.05 -19.44
C ARG A 40 -2.40 0.68 -19.45
N HIS A 41 -3.37 0.08 -18.78
CA HIS A 41 -4.72 0.62 -18.68
C HIS A 41 -4.73 1.96 -17.92
N VAL A 42 -4.16 1.99 -16.72
CA VAL A 42 -4.06 3.19 -15.88
C VAL A 42 -3.22 4.27 -16.55
N GLY A 43 -2.12 3.91 -17.21
CA GLY A 43 -1.29 4.82 -18.02
C GLY A 43 -2.00 5.37 -19.23
N SER A 44 -2.78 4.55 -19.94
CA SER A 44 -3.63 5.06 -21.02
C SER A 44 -4.67 6.04 -20.50
N LEU A 45 -5.27 5.79 -19.32
CA LEU A 45 -6.22 6.73 -18.72
C LEU A 45 -5.54 8.04 -18.33
N LEU A 46 -4.39 7.96 -17.65
CA LEU A 46 -3.60 9.13 -17.24
C LEU A 46 -3.16 9.97 -18.44
N SER A 47 -2.57 9.32 -19.45
CA SER A 47 -2.11 9.97 -20.68
C SER A 47 -3.26 10.68 -21.41
N ARG A 48 -4.39 10.00 -21.63
CA ARG A 48 -5.56 10.61 -22.29
C ARG A 48 -6.17 11.75 -21.49
N THR A 49 -6.20 11.62 -20.17
CA THR A 49 -6.74 12.66 -19.29
C THR A 49 -5.87 13.92 -19.34
N PHE A 50 -4.56 13.78 -19.16
CA PHE A 50 -3.67 14.94 -18.98
C PHE A 50 -3.05 15.48 -20.28
N LEU A 51 -2.89 14.65 -21.32
CA LEU A 51 -2.27 15.07 -22.59
C LEU A 51 -3.30 15.33 -23.70
N SER A 52 -4.47 14.69 -23.64
CA SER A 52 -5.51 14.78 -24.68
C SER A 52 -6.80 15.43 -24.18
N ASP A 53 -6.85 15.87 -22.91
CA ASP A 53 -8.02 16.47 -22.26
C ASP A 53 -9.30 15.62 -22.40
N ASP A 54 -9.15 14.28 -22.40
CA ASP A 54 -10.27 13.34 -22.53
C ASP A 54 -11.05 13.24 -21.20
N MET A 55 -12.15 13.98 -21.12
CA MET A 55 -13.03 13.99 -19.94
C MET A 55 -13.56 12.60 -19.56
N ARG A 56 -13.76 11.67 -20.50
CA ARG A 56 -14.25 10.31 -20.17
C ARG A 56 -13.15 9.50 -19.49
N ALA A 57 -11.91 9.62 -19.96
CA ALA A 57 -10.76 9.00 -19.32
C ALA A 57 -10.58 9.55 -17.90
N GLY A 58 -10.69 10.88 -17.72
CA GLY A 58 -10.59 11.53 -16.42
C GLY A 58 -11.63 11.06 -15.42
N ARG A 59 -12.91 10.97 -15.82
CA ARG A 59 -13.99 10.43 -14.98
C ARG A 59 -13.77 8.96 -14.60
N THR A 60 -13.26 8.16 -15.54
CA THR A 60 -12.94 6.75 -15.28
C THR A 60 -11.82 6.62 -14.26
N LEU A 61 -10.73 7.38 -14.44
CA LEU A 61 -9.61 7.41 -13.51
C LEU A 61 -10.03 7.88 -12.11
N LEU A 62 -10.83 8.94 -12.04
CA LEU A 62 -11.43 9.45 -10.81
C LEU A 62 -12.23 8.35 -10.10
N ALA A 63 -13.09 7.63 -10.82
CA ALA A 63 -13.89 6.56 -10.25
C ALA A 63 -13.02 5.42 -9.70
N VAL A 64 -11.95 5.03 -10.40
CA VAL A 64 -11.01 4.00 -9.95
C VAL A 64 -10.32 4.41 -8.65
N ILE A 65 -9.75 5.61 -8.59
CA ILE A 65 -9.02 6.09 -7.40
C ILE A 65 -9.98 6.30 -6.22
N SER A 66 -11.16 6.89 -6.45
CA SER A 66 -12.17 7.10 -5.41
C SER A 66 -12.69 5.78 -4.85
N THR A 67 -12.90 4.78 -5.72
CA THR A 67 -13.30 3.42 -5.31
C THR A 67 -12.20 2.77 -4.47
N ALA A 68 -10.94 2.93 -4.85
CA ALA A 68 -9.81 2.40 -4.06
C ALA A 68 -9.79 2.99 -2.64
N LEU A 69 -9.96 4.30 -2.49
CA LEU A 69 -10.04 4.95 -1.16
C LEU A 69 -11.26 4.46 -0.35
N ALA A 70 -12.41 4.28 -0.99
CA ALA A 70 -13.59 3.72 -0.33
C ALA A 70 -13.34 2.27 0.15
N LEU A 71 -12.71 1.44 -0.69
CA LEU A 71 -12.33 0.07 -0.33
C LEU A 71 -11.35 0.03 0.83
N GLN A 72 -10.39 0.95 0.89
CA GLN A 72 -9.49 1.08 2.03
C GLN A 72 -10.24 1.39 3.33
N LEU A 73 -11.18 2.34 3.31
CA LEU A 73 -11.99 2.70 4.46
C LEU A 73 -12.82 1.52 4.97
N VAL A 74 -13.53 0.85 4.06
CA VAL A 74 -14.35 -0.33 4.36
C VAL A 74 -13.47 -1.46 4.88
N GLY A 75 -12.37 -1.76 4.21
CA GLY A 75 -11.41 -2.78 4.62
C GLY A 75 -10.84 -2.53 6.00
N ALA A 76 -10.38 -1.31 6.30
CA ALA A 76 -9.86 -0.95 7.61
C ALA A 76 -10.92 -1.05 8.72
N TRP A 77 -12.15 -0.61 8.43
CA TRP A 77 -13.28 -0.70 9.35
C TRP A 77 -13.65 -2.15 9.69
N LEU A 78 -13.77 -3.01 8.69
CA LEU A 78 -14.09 -4.43 8.86
C LEU A 78 -12.94 -5.19 9.53
N LYS A 79 -11.69 -4.91 9.15
CA LYS A 79 -10.50 -5.61 9.65
C LYS A 79 -10.24 -5.36 11.14
N ARG A 80 -10.66 -4.21 11.67
CA ARG A 80 -10.41 -3.78 13.05
C ARG A 80 -10.71 -4.86 14.10
N ARG A 81 -11.91 -5.45 14.09
CA ARG A 81 -12.31 -6.40 15.14
C ARG A 81 -11.52 -7.70 15.12
N PRO A 82 -11.45 -8.46 14.00
CA PRO A 82 -10.68 -9.70 13.95
C PRO A 82 -9.18 -9.46 14.21
N LEU A 83 -8.64 -8.32 13.75
CA LEU A 83 -7.27 -7.91 14.05
C LEU A 83 -7.03 -7.73 15.55
N GLN A 84 -7.88 -6.94 16.22
CA GLN A 84 -7.76 -6.66 17.64
C GLN A 84 -7.95 -7.91 18.51
N ALA A 85 -8.87 -8.80 18.14
CA ALA A 85 -9.06 -10.07 18.84
C ALA A 85 -7.76 -10.91 18.85
N ARG A 86 -7.03 -10.94 17.74
CA ARG A 86 -5.74 -11.65 17.63
C ARG A 86 -4.61 -10.96 18.37
N LEU A 87 -4.50 -9.64 18.27
CA LEU A 87 -3.48 -8.87 19.00
C LEU A 87 -3.67 -9.04 20.51
N HIS A 88 -4.92 -8.96 20.98
CA HIS A 88 -5.27 -9.19 22.38
C HIS A 88 -4.94 -10.62 22.83
N ALA A 89 -5.30 -11.64 22.04
CA ALA A 89 -4.98 -13.03 22.34
C ALA A 89 -3.48 -13.31 22.47
N ARG A 90 -2.64 -12.51 21.80
CA ARG A 90 -1.17 -12.59 21.90
C ARG A 90 -0.57 -11.72 23.01
N GLY A 91 -1.37 -10.84 23.63
CA GLY A 91 -0.88 -9.84 24.58
C GLY A 91 0.10 -8.84 23.95
N GLU A 92 -0.05 -8.54 22.66
CA GLU A 92 0.87 -7.69 21.91
C GLU A 92 0.32 -6.27 21.77
N GLY A 93 1.15 -5.28 22.15
CA GLY A 93 0.91 -3.87 21.86
C GLY A 93 1.45 -3.46 20.48
N VAL A 94 0.96 -2.34 19.96
CA VAL A 94 1.46 -1.75 18.71
C VAL A 94 2.80 -1.02 18.97
N PRO A 95 3.88 -1.35 18.25
CA PRO A 95 5.15 -0.64 18.38
C PRO A 95 5.07 0.84 18.00
N MET A 96 5.89 1.68 18.64
CA MET A 96 5.99 3.12 18.31
C MET A 96 6.32 3.39 16.83
N ALA A 97 7.09 2.51 16.18
CA ALA A 97 7.43 2.63 14.76
C ALA A 97 6.21 2.69 13.83
N PHE A 98 5.04 2.18 14.25
CA PHE A 98 3.80 2.30 13.48
C PHE A 98 3.28 3.74 13.42
N GLY A 99 3.69 4.63 14.33
CA GLY A 99 3.38 6.05 14.24
C GLY A 99 3.96 6.70 12.98
N ILE A 100 5.20 6.35 12.63
CA ILE A 100 5.85 6.81 11.38
C ILE A 100 5.08 6.26 10.17
N LEU A 101 4.69 4.98 10.21
CA LEU A 101 3.90 4.38 9.12
C LEU A 101 2.52 5.03 8.96
N LEU A 102 1.90 5.52 10.04
CA LEU A 102 0.66 6.30 9.97
C LEU A 102 0.88 7.68 9.34
N VAL A 103 2.02 8.34 9.59
CA VAL A 103 2.37 9.60 8.91
C VAL A 103 2.58 9.35 7.41
N LEU A 104 3.27 8.27 7.03
CA LEU A 104 3.40 7.86 5.63
C LEU A 104 2.03 7.54 5.02
N HIS A 105 1.16 6.87 5.77
CA HIS A 105 -0.22 6.62 5.33
C HIS A 105 -1.01 7.89 5.07
N PHE A 106 -0.90 8.87 5.96
CA PHE A 106 -1.52 10.17 5.78
C PHE A 106 -0.98 10.88 4.53
N ALA A 107 0.33 10.90 4.35
CA ALA A 107 0.95 11.49 3.15
C ALA A 107 0.47 10.82 1.86
N LEU A 108 0.41 9.48 1.81
CA LEU A 108 -0.14 8.75 0.67
C LEU A 108 -1.61 9.14 0.39
N THR A 109 -2.43 9.20 1.45
CA THR A 109 -3.85 9.57 1.34
C THR A 109 -4.01 11.00 0.84
N LEU A 110 -3.16 11.92 1.32
CA LEU A 110 -3.14 13.33 0.93
C LEU A 110 -2.79 13.48 -0.56
N VAL A 111 -1.73 12.82 -1.01
CA VAL A 111 -1.32 12.84 -2.43
C VAL A 111 -2.43 12.26 -3.32
N THR A 112 -3.04 11.14 -2.90
CA THR A 112 -4.14 10.51 -3.64
C THR A 112 -5.36 11.42 -3.73
N SER A 113 -5.73 12.07 -2.63
CA SER A 113 -6.88 12.98 -2.56
C SER A 113 -6.63 14.28 -3.33
N ALA A 114 -5.40 14.79 -3.33
CA ALA A 114 -5.01 15.92 -4.17
C ALA A 114 -5.11 15.56 -5.67
N GLY A 115 -4.69 14.35 -6.05
CA GLY A 115 -4.88 13.82 -7.40
C GLY A 115 -6.36 13.75 -7.80
N ILE A 116 -7.25 13.32 -6.91
CA ILE A 116 -8.71 13.35 -7.12
C ILE A 116 -9.21 14.78 -7.39
N VAL A 117 -8.77 15.75 -6.59
CA VAL A 117 -9.18 17.15 -6.77
C VAL A 117 -8.67 17.72 -8.09
N ALA A 118 -7.43 17.43 -8.48
CA ALA A 118 -6.88 17.83 -9.77
C ALA A 118 -7.66 17.24 -10.97
N LEU A 119 -8.28 16.06 -10.80
CA LEU A 119 -9.15 15.45 -11.81
C LEU A 119 -10.57 16.04 -11.83
N LEU A 120 -11.02 16.60 -10.72
CA LEU A 120 -12.37 17.16 -10.56
C LEU A 120 -12.44 18.64 -10.91
N LEU A 121 -11.40 19.40 -10.58
CA LEU A 121 -11.36 20.85 -10.66
C LEU A 121 -10.13 21.28 -11.46
N SER A 122 -10.35 22.10 -12.49
CA SER A 122 -9.27 22.71 -13.28
C SER A 122 -8.44 23.70 -12.44
N GLU A 123 -9.08 24.38 -11.49
CA GLU A 123 -8.43 25.31 -10.57
C GLU A 123 -8.88 25.03 -9.14
N ALA A 124 -7.97 24.55 -8.30
CA ALA A 124 -8.23 24.30 -6.89
C ALA A 124 -7.94 25.56 -6.07
N SER A 125 -8.96 26.08 -5.39
CA SER A 125 -8.77 27.16 -4.42
C SER A 125 -7.99 26.68 -3.19
N GLY A 126 -7.32 27.60 -2.48
CA GLY A 126 -6.64 27.28 -1.23
C GLY A 126 -7.56 26.62 -0.19
N GLY A 127 -8.83 27.06 -0.12
CA GLY A 127 -9.85 26.45 0.76
C GLY A 127 -10.14 24.98 0.39
N THR A 128 -10.13 24.64 -0.90
CA THR A 128 -10.31 23.25 -1.35
C THR A 128 -9.15 22.37 -0.88
N MET A 129 -7.91 22.86 -0.98
CA MET A 129 -6.73 22.11 -0.52
C MET A 129 -6.74 21.91 1.01
N VAL A 130 -7.20 22.90 1.78
CA VAL A 130 -7.41 22.76 3.22
C VAL A 130 -8.45 21.68 3.53
N LEU A 131 -9.58 21.66 2.80
CA LEU A 131 -10.59 20.61 2.96
C LEU A 131 -10.03 19.22 2.65
N VAL A 132 -9.27 19.07 1.55
CA VAL A 132 -8.60 17.81 1.18
C VAL A 132 -7.67 17.32 2.28
N PHE A 133 -6.91 18.23 2.89
CA PHE A 133 -6.02 17.90 4.01
C PHE A 133 -6.80 17.28 5.17
N PHE A 134 -7.89 17.90 5.62
CA PHE A 134 -8.70 17.38 6.71
C PHE A 134 -9.43 16.08 6.34
N LEU A 135 -9.95 15.97 5.12
CA LEU A 135 -10.61 14.73 4.66
C LEU A 135 -9.61 13.55 4.59
N SER A 136 -8.34 13.82 4.28
CA SER A 136 -7.28 12.80 4.25
C SER A 136 -6.93 12.24 5.64
N LEU A 137 -7.35 12.93 6.72
CA LEU A 137 -7.25 12.38 8.08
C LEU A 137 -8.23 11.22 8.29
N ILE A 138 -9.34 11.16 7.55
CA ILE A 138 -10.39 10.15 7.76
C ILE A 138 -9.84 8.73 7.49
N PRO A 139 -9.27 8.39 6.32
CA PRO A 139 -8.70 7.05 6.10
C PRO A 139 -7.61 6.69 7.10
N THR A 140 -6.76 7.65 7.43
CA THR A 140 -5.68 7.46 8.43
C THR A 140 -6.25 7.21 9.82
N ALA A 141 -7.31 7.91 10.22
CA ALA A 141 -7.99 7.70 11.49
C ALA A 141 -8.64 6.31 11.56
N PHE A 142 -9.19 5.79 10.46
CA PHE A 142 -9.72 4.42 10.40
C PHE A 142 -8.62 3.38 10.59
N VAL A 143 -7.46 3.54 9.93
CA VAL A 143 -6.30 2.65 10.12
C VAL A 143 -5.73 2.75 11.53
N TRP A 144 -5.56 3.97 12.06
CA TRP A 144 -5.15 4.19 13.45
C TRP A 144 -6.12 3.54 14.44
N ARG A 145 -7.42 3.71 14.23
CA ARG A 145 -8.45 3.09 15.05
C ARG A 145 -8.47 1.56 14.92
N ALA A 146 -8.11 1.03 13.76
CA ALA A 146 -8.00 -0.40 13.53
C ALA A 146 -6.84 -1.04 14.30
N ILE A 147 -5.69 -0.35 14.41
CA ILE A 147 -4.52 -0.84 15.17
C ILE A 147 -4.58 -0.50 16.66
N THR A 148 -5.30 0.54 17.07
CA THR A 148 -5.40 0.94 18.48
C THR A 148 -6.23 -0.05 19.31
N PRO A 149 -5.69 -0.57 20.43
CA PRO A 149 -6.42 -1.48 21.32
C PRO A 149 -7.75 -0.91 21.80
N TYR A 150 -8.75 -1.79 21.91
CA TYR A 150 -9.98 -1.42 22.60
C TYR A 150 -9.72 -1.21 24.09
N LYS A 151 -10.34 -0.16 24.67
CA LYS A 151 -10.32 0.05 26.13
C LYS A 151 -11.11 -1.03 26.89
N LYS A 152 -12.09 -1.65 26.23
CA LYS A 152 -12.93 -2.74 26.75
C LYS A 152 -13.00 -3.86 25.72
N PRO A 153 -12.98 -5.14 26.12
CA PRO A 153 -13.11 -6.24 25.17
C PRO A 153 -14.42 -6.08 24.38
N PRO A 154 -14.37 -6.10 23.04
CA PRO A 154 -15.57 -5.92 22.24
C PRO A 154 -16.47 -7.14 22.36
N GLU A 155 -17.77 -6.92 22.48
CA GLU A 155 -18.79 -7.99 22.45
C GLU A 155 -18.74 -8.76 21.12
N PRO A 156 -19.12 -10.05 21.10
CA PRO A 156 -19.28 -10.80 19.85
C PRO A 156 -20.17 -10.05 18.85
N ASP A 157 -19.71 -9.90 17.59
CA ASP A 157 -20.39 -9.16 16.52
C ASP A 157 -20.21 -9.93 15.21
N TRP A 158 -21.12 -9.74 14.24
CA TRP A 158 -21.07 -10.37 12.91
C TRP A 158 -19.75 -10.10 12.17
N ARG A 159 -19.11 -8.96 12.47
CA ARG A 159 -17.78 -8.58 11.96
C ARG A 159 -16.63 -9.48 12.43
N ASN A 160 -16.85 -10.34 13.42
CA ASN A 160 -15.86 -11.33 13.87
C ASN A 160 -15.88 -12.60 12.99
N SER A 161 -16.84 -12.72 12.08
CA SER A 161 -16.95 -13.87 11.18
C SER A 161 -15.78 -13.93 10.18
N ARG A 162 -15.48 -15.14 9.70
CA ARG A 162 -14.35 -15.39 8.79
C ARG A 162 -14.60 -14.77 7.42
N GLU A 163 -15.86 -14.77 7.01
CA GLU A 163 -16.35 -14.25 5.73
C GLU A 163 -16.12 -12.74 5.65
N VAL A 164 -16.47 -12.01 6.71
CA VAL A 164 -16.24 -10.56 6.79
C VAL A 164 -14.76 -10.23 6.76
N GLU A 165 -13.94 -11.06 7.41
CA GLU A 165 -12.50 -10.86 7.35
C GLU A 165 -11.94 -11.08 5.95
N ILE A 166 -12.43 -12.06 5.20
CA ILE A 166 -12.05 -12.27 3.79
C ILE A 166 -12.44 -11.04 2.95
N VAL A 167 -13.65 -10.50 3.14
CA VAL A 167 -14.08 -9.28 2.45
C VAL A 167 -13.17 -8.10 2.80
N ALA A 168 -12.85 -7.91 4.08
CA ALA A 168 -11.93 -6.86 4.52
C ALA A 168 -10.56 -6.97 3.85
N ASP A 169 -10.04 -8.20 3.78
CA ASP A 169 -8.77 -8.52 3.15
C ASP A 169 -8.81 -8.20 1.65
N LEU A 170 -9.84 -8.63 0.93
CA LEU A 170 -10.02 -8.33 -0.50
C LEU A 170 -10.13 -6.84 -0.79
N CYS A 171 -10.86 -6.08 0.05
CA CYS A 171 -10.95 -4.63 -0.09
C CYS A 171 -9.58 -3.95 0.03
N LEU A 172 -8.78 -4.33 1.04
CA LEU A 172 -7.43 -3.81 1.23
C LEU A 172 -6.48 -4.25 0.11
N PHE A 173 -6.63 -5.48 -0.41
CA PHE A 173 -5.87 -5.98 -1.55
C PHE A 173 -6.13 -5.15 -2.81
N ALA A 174 -7.40 -4.93 -3.14
CA ALA A 174 -7.80 -4.15 -4.31
C ALA A 174 -7.28 -2.71 -4.22
N TYR A 175 -7.39 -2.08 -3.04
CA TYR A 175 -6.79 -0.75 -2.79
C TYR A 175 -5.26 -0.75 -3.05
N MET A 176 -4.54 -1.76 -2.55
CA MET A 176 -3.10 -1.88 -2.77
C MET A 176 -2.75 -2.07 -4.25
N LEU A 177 -3.52 -2.87 -5.00
CA LEU A 177 -3.30 -3.07 -6.44
C LEU A 177 -3.48 -1.78 -7.24
N VAL A 178 -4.49 -0.97 -6.92
CA VAL A 178 -4.70 0.33 -7.58
C VAL A 178 -3.53 1.28 -7.30
N ASN A 179 -3.10 1.39 -6.04
CA ASN A 179 -1.93 2.22 -5.69
C ASN A 179 -0.67 1.78 -6.43
N LEU A 180 -0.41 0.47 -6.45
CA LEU A 180 0.73 -0.11 -7.15
C LEU A 180 0.66 0.18 -8.66
N ALA A 181 -0.50 0.09 -9.28
CA ALA A 181 -0.67 0.37 -10.71
C ALA A 181 -0.44 1.85 -11.05
N VAL A 182 -1.01 2.76 -10.25
CA VAL A 182 -0.79 4.20 -10.37
C VAL A 182 0.71 4.50 -10.22
N TRP A 183 1.34 3.97 -9.18
CA TRP A 183 2.76 4.18 -8.93
C TRP A 183 3.66 3.64 -10.05
N ASN A 184 3.40 2.42 -10.51
CA ASN A 184 4.14 1.83 -11.63
C ASN A 184 3.98 2.64 -12.92
N THR A 185 2.85 3.33 -13.09
CA THR A 185 2.64 4.23 -14.21
C THR A 185 3.45 5.51 -14.07
N LEU A 186 3.44 6.13 -12.89
CA LEU A 186 4.20 7.36 -12.62
C LEU A 186 5.71 7.15 -12.77
N THR A 187 6.19 5.94 -12.45
CA THR A 187 7.59 5.55 -12.58
C THR A 187 7.93 4.91 -13.92
N ALA A 188 6.97 4.76 -14.83
CA ALA A 188 7.20 4.12 -16.13
C ALA A 188 8.22 4.90 -16.99
N GLY A 189 8.34 6.21 -16.80
CA GLY A 189 9.36 7.03 -17.47
C GLY A 189 10.80 6.65 -17.13
N ALA A 190 11.03 5.93 -16.03
CA ALA A 190 12.36 5.43 -15.63
C ALA A 190 12.76 4.12 -16.35
N ASN A 191 11.93 3.59 -17.26
CA ASN A 191 12.13 2.28 -17.88
C ASN A 191 13.14 2.26 -19.05
N THR A 192 13.86 3.35 -19.35
CA THR A 192 14.90 3.29 -20.38
C THR A 192 15.99 2.30 -19.95
N PRO A 193 16.48 1.39 -20.82
CA PRO A 193 17.57 0.49 -20.47
C PRO A 193 18.80 1.27 -20.00
N ALA A 194 19.49 0.75 -18.99
CA ALA A 194 20.69 1.41 -18.50
C ALA A 194 21.80 1.41 -19.58
N ALA A 195 22.40 2.57 -19.83
CA ALA A 195 23.36 2.75 -20.92
C ALA A 195 24.77 2.17 -20.62
N GLY A 196 25.04 1.81 -19.35
CA GLY A 196 26.31 1.24 -18.92
C GLY A 196 26.42 1.14 -17.39
N LEU A 197 27.59 0.69 -16.89
CA LEU A 197 27.82 0.48 -15.45
C LEU A 197 27.68 1.75 -14.60
N GLY A 198 28.11 2.91 -15.11
CA GLY A 198 27.97 4.18 -14.41
C GLY A 198 26.51 4.63 -14.26
N ASP A 199 25.70 4.41 -15.30
CA ASP A 199 24.25 4.68 -15.28
C ASP A 199 23.54 3.70 -14.32
N LEU A 200 23.89 2.41 -14.36
CA LEU A 200 23.38 1.41 -13.42
C LEU A 200 23.64 1.80 -11.96
N PHE A 201 24.86 2.22 -11.63
CA PHE A 201 25.20 2.66 -10.27
C PHE A 201 24.41 3.90 -9.87
N SER A 202 24.28 4.88 -10.76
CA SER A 202 23.52 6.11 -10.52
C SER A 202 22.04 5.81 -10.27
N ARG A 203 21.46 4.89 -11.05
CA ARG A 203 20.07 4.42 -10.86
C ARG A 203 19.88 3.62 -9.59
N ALA A 204 20.83 2.76 -9.23
CA ALA A 204 20.79 2.02 -7.97
C ALA A 204 20.85 2.96 -6.77
N LEU A 205 21.74 3.97 -6.81
CA LEU A 205 21.80 5.00 -5.77
C LEU A 205 20.51 5.83 -5.73
N GLY A 206 20.00 6.25 -6.89
CA GLY A 206 18.72 6.94 -7.01
C GLY A 206 17.55 6.13 -6.44
N PHE A 207 17.51 4.82 -6.70
CA PHE A 207 16.53 3.91 -6.11
C PHE A 207 16.65 3.85 -4.59
N VAL A 208 17.87 3.75 -4.03
CA VAL A 208 18.07 3.74 -2.58
C VAL A 208 17.61 5.05 -1.95
N LEU A 209 17.93 6.19 -2.57
CA LEU A 209 17.49 7.51 -2.10
C LEU A 209 15.97 7.70 -2.21
N MET A 210 15.35 7.17 -3.27
CA MET A 210 13.90 7.20 -3.47
C MET A 210 13.17 6.07 -2.74
N SER A 211 13.88 5.14 -2.11
CA SER A 211 13.26 3.99 -1.43
C SER A 211 12.25 4.38 -0.36
N PRO A 212 12.40 5.47 0.43
CA PRO A 212 11.34 5.88 1.36
C PRO A 212 10.06 6.32 0.64
N VAL A 213 10.19 6.98 -0.51
CA VAL A 213 9.06 7.37 -1.37
C VAL A 213 8.44 6.14 -2.02
N LEU A 214 9.24 5.17 -2.46
CA LEU A 214 8.74 3.90 -2.99
C LEU A 214 7.95 3.12 -1.93
N LEU A 215 8.50 3.08 -0.72
CA LEU A 215 7.87 2.45 0.44
C LEU A 215 6.57 3.16 0.85
N LEU A 216 6.40 4.47 0.53
CA LEU A 216 5.15 5.21 0.73
C LEU A 216 3.97 4.57 -0.01
N PHE A 217 4.18 3.97 -1.18
CA PHE A 217 3.09 3.39 -1.96
C PHE A 217 2.79 1.93 -1.60
N TYR A 218 3.69 1.26 -0.87
CA TYR A 218 3.55 -0.14 -0.51
C TYR A 218 3.29 -0.38 0.99
N LEU A 219 4.03 0.29 1.88
CA LEU A 219 3.91 0.07 3.33
C LEU A 219 2.56 0.50 3.92
N PRO A 220 2.01 1.69 3.58
CA PRO A 220 0.75 2.10 4.17
C PRO A 220 -0.43 1.19 3.84
N PRO A 221 -0.64 0.74 2.59
CA PRO A 221 -1.64 -0.30 2.30
C PRO A 221 -1.40 -1.61 3.06
N ARG A 222 -0.13 -1.99 3.30
CA ARG A 222 0.26 -3.22 4.02
C ARG A 222 0.17 -3.11 5.54
N LEU A 223 0.00 -1.90 6.09
CA LEU A 223 0.14 -1.59 7.52
C LEU A 223 -0.72 -2.48 8.43
N LEU A 224 -1.99 -2.71 8.08
CA LEU A 224 -2.92 -3.52 8.87
C LEU A 224 -2.57 -5.00 8.92
N PHE A 225 -1.90 -5.52 7.90
CA PHE A 225 -1.35 -6.86 7.93
C PHE A 225 0.01 -6.86 8.63
N LEU A 226 0.80 -5.80 8.44
CA LEU A 226 2.16 -5.67 8.97
C LEU A 226 2.18 -5.70 10.49
N VAL A 227 1.16 -5.13 11.14
CA VAL A 227 1.04 -5.18 12.61
C VAL A 227 0.93 -6.61 13.15
N GLU A 228 0.44 -7.57 12.35
CA GLU A 228 0.32 -8.98 12.76
C GLU A 228 1.61 -9.77 12.57
N ASP A 229 2.47 -9.36 11.63
CA ASP A 229 3.56 -10.18 11.11
C ASP A 229 4.94 -9.48 11.06
N TYR A 230 5.09 -8.23 11.52
CA TYR A 230 6.38 -7.51 11.50
C TYR A 230 7.52 -8.21 12.24
N LYS A 231 7.22 -9.10 13.20
CA LYS A 231 8.22 -9.81 14.02
C LYS A 231 8.92 -10.95 13.25
N TYR A 232 8.32 -11.43 12.17
CA TYR A 232 8.78 -12.62 11.45
C TYR A 232 9.71 -12.24 10.31
N ARG A 233 10.80 -12.99 10.14
CA ARG A 233 11.77 -12.74 9.07
C ARG A 233 11.16 -12.97 7.67
N ALA A 234 10.26 -13.94 7.55
CA ALA A 234 9.59 -14.23 6.28
C ALA A 234 8.79 -13.03 5.76
N THR A 235 8.21 -12.22 6.64
CA THR A 235 7.47 -10.99 6.28
C THR A 235 8.37 -9.98 5.57
N TRP A 236 9.58 -9.74 6.10
CA TRP A 236 10.51 -8.81 5.48
C TRP A 236 11.02 -9.34 4.13
N LEU A 237 11.23 -10.66 4.03
CA LEU A 237 11.61 -11.29 2.77
C LEU A 237 10.49 -11.18 1.73
N SER A 238 9.24 -11.47 2.11
CA SER A 238 8.08 -11.40 1.21
C SER A 238 7.82 -9.98 0.73
N MET A 239 7.96 -8.99 1.62
CA MET A 239 7.87 -7.57 1.27
C MET A 239 8.95 -7.16 0.27
N THR A 240 10.20 -7.55 0.50
CA THR A 240 11.30 -7.28 -0.45
C THR A 240 11.02 -7.92 -1.80
N LEU A 241 10.55 -9.16 -1.82
CA LEU A 241 10.16 -9.84 -3.06
C LEU A 241 9.01 -9.12 -3.78
N ALA A 242 8.00 -8.65 -3.05
CA ALA A 242 6.86 -7.93 -3.62
C ALA A 242 7.28 -6.62 -4.33
N VAL A 243 8.30 -5.94 -3.83
CA VAL A 243 8.83 -4.68 -4.41
C VAL A 243 9.94 -4.92 -5.44
N ALA A 244 10.58 -6.10 -5.42
CA ALA A 244 11.71 -6.42 -6.29
C ALA A 244 11.46 -6.20 -7.79
N PRO A 245 10.28 -6.53 -8.37
CA PRO A 245 10.01 -6.23 -9.78
C PRO A 245 10.02 -4.73 -10.12
N VAL A 246 9.58 -3.88 -9.19
CA VAL A 246 9.62 -2.42 -9.35
C VAL A 246 11.07 -1.94 -9.30
N ALA A 247 11.83 -2.41 -8.30
CA ALA A 247 13.25 -2.09 -8.15
C ALA A 247 14.05 -2.50 -9.38
N TYR A 248 13.81 -3.71 -9.89
CA TYR A 248 14.45 -4.22 -11.09
C TYR A 248 14.22 -3.30 -12.29
N ARG A 249 12.97 -2.88 -12.53
CA ARG A 249 12.62 -1.98 -13.65
C ARG A 249 13.28 -0.61 -13.53
N ILE A 250 13.33 -0.03 -12.33
CA ILE A 250 13.96 1.28 -12.11
C ILE A 250 15.48 1.20 -12.34
N ILE A 251 16.13 0.14 -11.84
CA ILE A 251 17.58 0.01 -11.87
C ILE A 251 18.08 -0.39 -13.25
N TYR A 252 17.49 -1.42 -13.86
CA TYR A 252 17.97 -1.99 -15.12
C TYR A 252 17.26 -1.42 -16.35
N GLY A 253 16.08 -0.81 -16.17
CA GLY A 253 15.20 -0.46 -17.28
C GLY A 253 14.50 -1.69 -17.86
N VAL A 254 13.74 -1.47 -18.93
CA VAL A 254 13.01 -2.51 -19.65
C VAL A 254 13.33 -2.39 -21.14
N PRO A 255 13.70 -3.47 -21.84
CA PRO A 255 14.06 -3.40 -23.26
C PRO A 255 12.92 -2.85 -24.12
N PRO A 256 13.19 -1.95 -25.09
CA PRO A 256 12.16 -1.34 -25.93
C PRO A 256 11.32 -2.37 -26.72
N SER A 257 11.88 -3.55 -27.01
CA SER A 257 11.17 -4.65 -27.69
C SER A 257 10.02 -5.26 -26.90
N THR A 258 9.91 -4.96 -25.61
CA THR A 258 8.86 -5.55 -24.76
C THR A 258 7.54 -4.78 -24.79
N GLY A 259 7.42 -3.73 -25.61
CA GLY A 259 6.13 -3.07 -25.91
C GLY A 259 5.44 -2.49 -24.67
N TRP A 260 6.15 -1.64 -23.95
CA TRP A 260 5.68 -0.89 -22.78
C TRP A 260 5.35 0.54 -23.15
#